data_AF-A0A9W6GIZ9-F1
#
_entry.id   AF-A0A9W6GIZ9-F1
#
_cell.length_a   1.000
_cell.length_b   1.000
_cell.length_c   1.000
_cell.angle_alpha   90.00
_cell.angle_beta   90.00
_cell.angle_gamma   90.00
#
_symmetry.space_group_name_H-M   'P 1'
#
loop_
_entity.id
_entity.type
_entity.pdbx_description
1 polymer ?
#
loop_
_entity_poly.entity_id
_entity_poly.type
_entity_poly.pdbx_seq_one_letter_code
_entity_poly.pdbx_strand_id
1 'polypeptide(L)' 'MTLNEIKSKAILKGYTMTKLAELIGLNRRTMYLHINSQNDATIKNIQKILNI' A
#
# COMPACT_ATOMS: atom_id res chain seq x y z
N MET A 1 -7.24 1.65 -6.53
CA MET A 1 -7.50 0.85 -5.31
C MET A 1 -7.64 1.80 -4.13
N THR A 2 -8.65 1.60 -3.31
CA THR A 2 -8.90 2.42 -2.11
C THR A 2 -8.00 1.98 -0.95
N LEU A 3 -7.82 2.86 0.03
CA LEU A 3 -7.05 2.56 1.25
C LEU A 3 -7.61 1.35 2.00
N ASN A 4 -8.93 1.17 2.03
CA ASN A 4 -9.57 0.05 2.72
C ASN A 4 -9.29 -1.28 2.02
N GLU A 5 -9.33 -1.33 0.69
CA GLU A 5 -8.96 -2.53 -0.07
C GLU A 5 -7.49 -2.92 0.17
N ILE A 6 -6.59 -1.93 0.17
CA ILE A 6 -5.16 -2.15 0.42
C ILE A 6 -4.96 -2.70 1.84
N LYS A 7 -5.61 -2.11 2.84
CA LYS A 7 -5.55 -2.59 4.24
C LYS A 7 -6.02 -4.05 4.35
N SER A 8 -7.18 -4.37 3.79
CA SER A 8 -7.72 -5.73 3.84
C SER A 8 -6.77 -6.74 3.18
N LYS A 9 -6.25 -6.42 2.00
CA LYS A 9 -5.31 -7.30 1.29
C LYS A 9 -3.96 -7.41 2.00
N ALA A 10 -3.45 -6.33 2.58
CA ALA A 10 -2.23 -6.37 3.38
C ALA A 10 -2.39 -7.29 4.60
N ILE A 11 -3.51 -7.20 5.31
CA ILE A 11 -3.82 -8.08 6.45
C ILE A 11 -3.89 -9.54 6.03
N LEU A 12 -4.57 -9.84 4.91
CA LEU A 12 -4.64 -11.21 4.36
C LEU A 12 -3.27 -11.80 4.00
N LYS A 13 -2.29 -10.94 3.68
CA LYS A 13 -0.90 -11.32 3.40
C LYS A 13 -0.01 -11.32 4.66
N GLY A 14 -0.57 -11.05 5.84
CA GLY A 14 0.19 -10.96 7.09
C GLY A 14 1.05 -9.69 7.22
N TYR A 15 0.78 -8.66 6.42
CA TYR A 15 1.50 -7.40 6.47
C TYR A 15 0.76 -6.37 7.34
N THR A 16 1.53 -5.65 8.15
CA THR A 16 1.07 -4.39 8.73
C THR A 16 1.22 -3.26 7.70
N MET A 17 0.47 -2.18 7.85
CA MET A 17 0.64 -0.99 6.99
C MET A 17 2.01 -0.34 7.16
N THR A 18 2.65 -0.50 8.33
CA THR A 18 4.05 -0.08 8.51
C THR A 18 4.98 -0.92 7.65
N LYS A 19 4.81 -2.25 7.67
CA LYS A 19 5.64 -3.13 6.85
C LYS A 19 5.43 -2.91 5.36
N LEU A 20 4.20 -2.69 4.94
CA LEU A 20 3.88 -2.36 3.55
C LEU A 20 4.58 -1.07 3.11
N ALA A 21 4.57 -0.03 3.96
CA ALA A 21 5.25 1.24 3.69
C ALA A 21 6.77 1.07 3.56
N GLU A 22 7.39 0.27 4.45
CA GLU A 22 8.81 -0.09 4.35
C GLU A 22 9.13 -0.81 3.04
N LEU A 23 8.31 -1.77 2.63
CA LEU A 23 8.52 -2.56 1.41
C LEU A 23 8.43 -1.71 0.13
N ILE A 24 7.60 -0.67 0.12
CA ILE A 24 7.54 0.30 -1.00
C ILE A 24 8.55 1.45 -0.86
N GLY A 25 9.35 1.50 0.22
CA GLY A 25 10.33 2.55 0.46
C GLY A 25 9.74 3.91 0.79
N LEU A 26 8.53 3.96 1.38
CA LEU A 26 7.87 5.21 1.79
C LEU A 26 7.63 5.23 3.30
N ASN A 27 7.56 6.42 3.88
CA ASN A 27 6.95 6.56 5.19
C ASN A 27 5.42 6.38 5.08
N ARG A 28 4.77 5.97 6.17
CA ARG A 28 3.32 5.70 6.19
C ARG A 28 2.45 6.90 5.79
N ARG A 29 2.84 8.13 6.18
CA ARG A 29 2.07 9.33 5.88
C ARG A 29 2.06 9.60 4.38
N THR A 30 3.22 9.57 3.74
CA THR A 30 3.37 9.73 2.29
C THR A 30 2.64 8.62 1.54
N MET A 31 2.77 7.36 1.98
CA MET A 31 2.02 6.25 1.39
C MET A 31 0.50 6.51 1.43
N TYR A 32 -0.04 6.94 2.58
CA TYR A 32 -1.48 7.22 2.69
C TYR A 32 -1.93 8.36 1.80
N LEU A 33 -1.14 9.43 1.70
CA LEU A 33 -1.41 10.54 0.79
C LEU A 33 -1.44 10.06 -0.66
N HIS A 34 -0.45 9.27 -1.08
CA HIS A 34 -0.37 8.70 -2.42
C HIS A 34 -1.52 7.75 -2.74
N ILE A 35 -1.93 6.91 -1.78
CA ILE A 35 -3.10 6.05 -1.94
C ILE A 35 -4.36 6.91 -2.12
N ASN A 36 -4.56 7.92 -1.27
CA ASN A 36 -5.73 8.79 -1.34
C ASN A 36 -5.78 9.62 -2.62
N SER A 37 -4.63 10.07 -3.13
CA SER A 37 -4.51 10.79 -4.39
C SER A 37 -4.49 9.87 -5.62
N GLN A 38 -4.68 8.54 -5.45
CA GLN A 38 -4.58 7.53 -6.51
C GLN A 38 -3.29 7.66 -7.34
N ASN A 39 -2.15 7.86 -6.69
CA ASN A 39 -0.86 7.93 -7.36
C ASN A 39 -0.51 6.57 -8.02
N ASP A 40 -0.44 6.56 -9.35
CA ASP A 40 -0.28 5.32 -10.14
C ASP A 40 0.97 4.51 -9.78
N ALA A 41 2.11 5.16 -9.60
CA ALA A 41 3.36 4.47 -9.27
C ALA A 41 3.26 3.74 -7.92
N THR A 42 2.67 4.40 -6.92
CA THR A 42 2.49 3.82 -5.59
C THR A 42 1.48 2.67 -5.63
N ILE A 43 0.34 2.85 -6.31
CA ILE A 43 -0.68 1.80 -6.43
C ILE A 43 -0.11 0.56 -7.15
N LYS A 44 0.63 0.74 -8.25
CA LYS A 44 1.29 -0.38 -8.97
C LYS A 44 2.30 -1.11 -8.10
N ASN A 45 3.11 -0.39 -7.31
CA ASN A 45 4.07 -1.03 -6.40
C ASN A 45 3.37 -1.82 -5.30
N ILE A 46 2.30 -1.27 -4.72
CA ILE A 46 1.48 -1.97 -3.73
C ILE A 46 0.85 -3.22 -4.33
N GLN A 47 0.31 -3.13 -5.55
CA GLN A 47 -0.26 -4.27 -6.27
C GLN A 47 0.76 -5.37 -6.49
N LYS A 48 1.98 -5.02 -6.92
CA LYS A 48 3.09 -5.96 -7.11
C LYS A 48 3.45 -6.69 -5.81
N ILE A 49 3.55 -5.98 -4.67
CA ILE A 49 3.88 -6.58 -3.37
C ILE A 49 2.74 -7.49 -2.87
N LEU A 50 1.49 -7.07 -3.09
CA LEU A 50 0.32 -7.84 -2.68
C LEU A 50 -0.05 -8.95 -3.68
N ASN A 51 0.63 -9.03 -4.82
CA ASN A 51 0.44 -9.96 -5.92
C ASN A 51 -1.01 -9.97 -6.45
N ILE A 52 -1.48 -8.81 -6.90
CA ILE A 52 -2.85 -8.49 -7.36
C ILE A 52 -2.85 -7.54 -8.54
#